data_AF-A0A5J4DUJ0-F1
#
_entry.id   AF-A0A5J4DUJ0-F1
#
_cell.length_a   1.000
_cell.length_b   1.000
_cell.length_c   1.000
_cell.angle_alpha   90.00
_cell.angle_beta   90.00
_cell.angle_gamma   90.00
#
_symmetry.space_group_name_H-M   'P 1'
#
loop_
_entity.id
_entity.type
_entity.pdbx_description
1 polymer ?
#
loop_
_entity_poly.entity_id
_entity_poly.type
_entity_poly.pdbx_seq_one_letter_code
_entity_poly.pdbx_strand_id
1 'polypeptide(L)' 'MEKEIEYRWCTYCMIKTKQEIVFLPKIPTYKRRRKYKCTICGKMTWLQGRRPSAESVY' A
#
# COMPACT_ATOMS: atom_id res chain seq x y z
N MET A 1 14.42 -6.93 -14.16
CA MET A 1 13.73 -6.63 -12.89
C MET A 1 12.37 -6.04 -13.24
N GLU A 2 11.34 -6.88 -13.27
CA GLU A 2 9.99 -6.42 -13.54
C GLU A 2 9.52 -5.60 -12.33
N LYS A 3 9.29 -4.30 -12.55
CA LYS A 3 8.70 -3.45 -11.51
C LYS A 3 7.24 -3.85 -11.40
N GLU A 4 6.87 -4.41 -10.26
CA GLU A 4 5.46 -4.71 -9.97
C GLU A 4 4.70 -3.38 -9.80
N ILE A 5 3.70 -3.17 -10.65
CA ILE A 5 2.85 -1.98 -10.65
C ILE A 5 1.44 -2.41 -10.27
N GLU A 6 0.88 -1.78 -9.24
CA GLU A 6 -0.51 -1.98 -8.81
C GLU A 6 -1.34 -0.70 -9.06
N TYR A 7 -2.61 -0.87 -9.41
CA TYR A 7 -3.55 0.25 -9.48
C TYR A 7 -4.23 0.46 -8.13
N ARG A 8 -3.88 1.57 -7.47
CA ARG A 8 -4.36 1.86 -6.11
C ARG A 8 -4.68 3.34 -5.93
N TRP A 9 -5.61 3.62 -5.03
CA TRP A 9 -5.87 4.98 -4.54
C TRP A 9 -4.62 5.57 -3.89
N CYS A 10 -4.22 6.74 -4.36
CA CYS A 10 -3.21 7.55 -3.69
C CYS A 10 -3.88 8.44 -2.64
N THR A 11 -3.37 8.43 -1.42
CA THR A 11 -3.88 9.29 -0.33
C THR A 11 -3.64 10.78 -0.58
N TYR A 12 -2.67 11.12 -1.44
CA TYR A 12 -2.33 12.51 -1.76
C TYR A 12 -3.06 13.00 -3.00
N CYS A 13 -3.09 12.21 -4.08
CA CYS A 13 -3.81 12.59 -5.30
C CYS A 13 -5.33 12.40 -5.17
N MET A 14 -5.79 11.60 -4.20
CA MET A 14 -7.21 11.23 -4.02
C MET A 14 -7.84 10.63 -5.30
N ILE A 15 -7.03 9.98 -6.11
CA ILE A 15 -7.41 9.35 -7.39
C ILE A 15 -6.76 7.96 -7.47
N LYS A 16 -7.34 7.05 -8.27
CA LYS A 16 -6.69 5.78 -8.63
C LYS A 16 -5.50 6.03 -9.54
N THR A 17 -4.33 5.62 -9.10
CA THR A 17 -3.06 5.85 -9.80
C THR A 17 -2.31 4.54 -9.96
N LYS A 18 -1.43 4.47 -10.97
CA LYS A 18 -0.40 3.42 -11.03
C LYS A 18 0.59 3.67 -9.88
N GLN A 19 0.83 2.66 -9.06
CA GLN A 19 1.78 2.73 -7.95
C GLN A 19 2.83 1.64 -8.11
N GLU A 20 4.10 2.03 -8.06
CA GLU A 20 5.23 1.10 -8.08
C GLU A 20 5.43 0.51 -6.68
N ILE A 21 5.63 -0.81 -6.60
CA ILE A 21 5.99 -1.48 -5.35
C ILE A 21 7.49 -1.29 -5.10
N VAL A 22 7.82 -0.49 -4.09
CA VAL A 22 9.21 -0.23 -3.68
C VAL A 22 9.69 -1.27 -2.67
N PHE A 23 8.77 -1.81 -1.88
CA PHE A 23 9.08 -2.82 -0.88
C PHE A 23 7.97 -3.85 -0.80
N LEU A 24 8.33 -5.10 -1.09
CA LEU A 24 7.48 -6.27 -0.94
C LEU A 24 8.15 -7.23 0.07
N PRO A 25 7.56 -7.48 1.24
CA PRO A 25 8.10 -8.46 2.16
C PRO A 25 7.86 -9.88 1.64
N LYS A 26 8.89 -10.75 1.77
CA LYS A 26 8.80 -12.18 1.42
C LYS A 26 7.69 -12.92 2.19
N ILE A 27 7.41 -12.50 3.41
CA ILE A 27 6.35 -13.04 4.28
C ILE A 27 5.46 -11.88 4.72
N PRO A 28 4.19 -11.82 4.30
CA PRO A 28 3.28 -10.79 4.73
C PRO A 28 2.89 -11.03 6.20
N THR A 29 3.30 -10.13 7.08
CA THR A 29 2.81 -10.11 8.48
C THR A 29 2.13 -8.77 8.74
N TYR A 30 1.30 -8.69 9.79
CA TYR A 30 0.64 -7.44 10.18
C TYR A 30 1.61 -6.24 10.31
N LYS A 31 2.83 -6.51 10.78
CA LYS A 31 3.90 -5.49 10.97
C LYS A 31 4.68 -5.21 9.68
N ARG A 32 4.88 -6.20 8.80
CA ARG A 32 5.64 -6.05 7.55
C ARG A 32 4.71 -5.63 6.41
N ARG A 33 4.63 -4.31 6.21
CA ARG A 33 3.75 -3.68 5.22
C ARG A 33 4.45 -3.50 3.87
N ARG A 34 3.69 -3.52 2.78
CA ARG A 34 4.18 -3.14 1.44
C ARG A 34 4.38 -1.63 1.37
N LYS A 35 5.40 -1.16 0.66
CA LYS A 35 5.61 0.28 0.39
C LYS A 35 5.37 0.57 -1.08
N TYR A 36 4.55 1.57 -1.34
CA TYR A 36 4.17 2.00 -2.68
C TYR A 36 4.70 3.39 -2.97
N LYS A 37 5.06 3.64 -4.23
CA LYS A 37 5.39 4.98 -4.76
C LYS A 37 4.41 5.33 -5.87
N CYS A 38 3.69 6.44 -5.70
CA CYS A 38 2.79 6.92 -6.75
C CYS A 38 3.58 7.45 -7.94
N THR A 39 3.20 7.07 -9.16
CA THR A 39 3.88 7.56 -10.38
C THR A 39 3.52 9.01 -10.74
N ILE A 40 2.41 9.54 -10.21
CA ILE A 40 1.93 10.90 -10.50
C ILE A 40 2.53 11.93 -9.53
N CYS A 41 2.34 11.76 -8.22
CA CYS A 41 2.86 12.72 -7.24
C CYS A 41 4.24 12.35 -6.66
N GLY A 42 4.76 11.16 -6.97
CA GLY A 42 6.05 10.67 -6.45
C GLY A 42 6.07 10.35 -4.95
N LYS A 43 4.99 10.64 -4.20
CA LYS A 43 4.90 10.36 -2.77
C LYS A 43 4.88 8.86 -2.51
N MET A 44 5.53 8.47 -1.41
CA MET A 44 5.57 7.10 -0.94
C MET A 44 4.61 6.89 0.22
N THR A 45 3.87 5.80 0.18
CA THR A 45 2.92 5.43 1.24
C THR A 45 3.07 3.97 1.61
N TRP A 46 2.98 3.68 2.91
CA TRP A 46 2.87 2.31 3.38
C TRP A 46 1.45 1.80 3.20
N LEU A 47 1.32 0.52 2.88
CA LEU A 47 0.04 -0.16 2.91
C LEU A 47 -0.53 -0.08 4.32
N GLN A 48 -1.69 0.56 4.48
CA GLN A 48 -2.39 0.51 5.76
C GLN A 48 -2.80 -0.93 6.04
N GLY A 49 -2.45 -1.43 7.22
CA GLY A 49 -2.94 -2.73 7.68
C GLY A 49 -4.46 -2.72 7.79
N ARG A 50 -5.10 -3.87 7.65
CA ARG A 50 -6.52 -4.01 7.99
C ARG A 50 -6.66 -3.62 9.47
N ARG A 51 -7.60 -2.72 9.79
CA ARG A 51 -7.96 -2.49 11.19
C ARG A 51 -8.46 -3.83 11.73
N PRO A 52 -7.97 -4.31 12.90
CA PRO A 52 -8.66 -5.40 13.56
C PRO A 52 -10.12 -4.96 13.71
N SER A 53 -11.05 -5.79 13.24
CA SER A 53 -12.47 -5.63 13.54
C SER A 53 -12.58 -5.49 15.05
N ALA A 54 -13.27 -4.46 15.53
CA ALA A 54 -13.44 -4.24 16.95
C ALA A 54 -14.05 -5.51 17.56
N GLU A 55 -13.35 -6.11 18.53
CA GLU A 55 -13.82 -7.30 19.24
C GLU A 55 -15.12 -7.02 20.02
N SER A 56 -15.52 -5.75 20.15
CA SER A 56 -16.75 -5.29 20.80
C SER A 56 -18.03 -5.53 19.99
N VAL A 57 -17.97 -6.26 18.87
CA VAL A 57 -19.14 -6.58 18.01
C VAL A 57 -19.64 -8.01 18.25
N TYR A 58 -19.10 -8.72 19.26
CA TYR A 58 -19.57 -10.05 19.70
C TYR A 58 -20.31 -9.98 21.02
#